data_AF-A0A7S4MZD9-F1
#
_entry.id   AF-A0A7S4MZD9-F1
#
_cell.length_a   1.000
_cell.length_b   1.000
_cell.length_c   1.000
_cell.angle_alpha   90.00
_cell.angle_beta   90.00
_cell.angle_gamma   90.00
#
_symmetry.space_group_name_H-M   'P 1'
#
loop_
_entity.id
_entity.type
_entity.pdbx_description
1 polymer ?
#
loop_
_entity_poly.entity_id
_entity_poly.type
_entity_poly.pdbx_seq_one_letter_code
_entity_poly.pdbx_strand_id
1 'polypeptide(L)'
;TKTFSLGGRRRGESNPDIPDNLPGAARPPPAGSPSKQPRAQFSTASFFDPNMAFATAKRDQLSLAAFDELLAWLHSTSGQIAIFDACNVTAQRRAQLSARANRVGFGIVFIESIVTDAEAIRASMQMKVKHSADYVSMPEAAAMEDLHARIEHYEKVYETVEEAEGAYIKVFDLKAKVHACNIYGRINRSVLPYLLSIHVMPKRVFLLMLKAGASSSFYLSSLESLSTSAADTDAPLKAALAQWASGYESAKRLQILTSSAPRAVAVSEALARAAGAAPPQRRSHLTPLSRS
;
A
#
# COMPACT_ATOMS: atom_id res chain seq x y z
N THR A 1 -8.69 -10.82 -0.02
CA THR A 1 -8.56 -9.87 1.10
C THR A 1 -9.32 -8.62 0.75
N LYS A 2 -10.00 -7.98 1.70
CA LYS A 2 -10.73 -6.72 1.51
C LYS A 2 -10.44 -5.75 2.65
N THR A 3 -10.36 -4.45 2.34
CA THR A 3 -10.09 -3.39 3.34
C THR A 3 -11.37 -2.61 3.63
N PHE A 4 -11.60 -2.32 4.91
CA PHE A 4 -12.72 -1.54 5.41
C PHE A 4 -12.15 -0.31 6.13
N SER A 5 -12.12 0.84 5.45
CA SER A 5 -11.57 2.09 5.99
C SER A 5 -12.66 2.99 6.58
N LEU A 6 -12.50 3.36 7.85
CA LEU A 6 -13.41 4.32 8.49
C LEU A 6 -13.27 5.74 7.95
N GLY A 7 -12.13 6.07 7.34
CA GLY A 7 -11.92 7.36 6.70
C GLY A 7 -12.94 7.61 5.60
N GLY A 8 -13.05 6.66 4.65
CA GLY A 8 -13.99 6.77 3.54
C GLY A 8 -15.44 6.74 4.00
N ARG A 9 -15.77 5.85 4.95
CA ARG A 9 -17.14 5.75 5.50
C ARG A 9 -17.60 7.03 6.19
N ARG A 10 -16.69 7.69 6.91
CA ARG A 10 -16.96 8.99 7.55
C ARG A 10 -17.24 10.09 6.53
N ARG A 11 -16.65 10.01 5.34
CA ARG A 11 -16.89 10.94 4.23
C ARG A 11 -18.11 10.60 3.38
N GLY A 12 -18.80 9.50 3.67
CA GLY A 12 -19.93 9.03 2.87
C GLY A 12 -19.51 8.46 1.51
N GLU A 13 -18.23 8.10 1.34
CA GLU A 13 -17.74 7.43 0.14
C GLU A 13 -18.31 6.00 0.12
N SER A 14 -19.00 5.64 -0.98
CA SER A 14 -19.41 4.26 -1.22
C SER A 14 -18.16 3.40 -1.36
N ASN A 15 -18.16 2.21 -0.74
CA ASN A 15 -17.05 1.28 -0.87
C ASN A 15 -17.03 0.77 -2.32
N PRO A 16 -15.99 1.05 -3.12
CA PRO A 16 -15.95 0.71 -4.54
C PRO A 16 -16.01 -0.80 -4.81
N ASP A 17 -15.80 -1.62 -3.77
CA ASP A 17 -15.80 -3.08 -3.83
C ASP A 17 -17.13 -3.73 -3.37
N ILE A 18 -18.23 -2.97 -3.31
CA ILE A 18 -19.58 -3.52 -3.16
C ILE A 18 -20.26 -3.46 -4.52
N PRO A 19 -20.62 -4.59 -5.16
CA PRO A 19 -21.43 -4.52 -6.37
C PRO A 19 -22.77 -3.87 -6.01
N ASP A 20 -23.16 -2.83 -6.76
CA ASP A 20 -24.40 -2.04 -6.63
C ASP A 20 -25.71 -2.84 -6.75
N ASN A 21 -25.65 -4.18 -6.80
CA ASN A 21 -26.83 -5.03 -6.91
C ASN A 21 -27.44 -5.34 -5.54
N LEU A 22 -28.03 -4.31 -4.93
CA LEU A 22 -29.24 -4.44 -4.11
C LEU A 22 -30.38 -3.78 -4.87
N PRO A 23 -31.53 -4.46 -5.10
CA PRO A 23 -32.62 -3.88 -5.86
C PRO A 23 -33.18 -2.66 -5.11
N GLY A 24 -32.95 -1.45 -5.63
CA GLY A 24 -33.51 -0.20 -5.09
C GLY A 24 -32.55 0.98 -4.93
N ALA A 25 -31.24 0.83 -5.15
CA ALA A 25 -30.30 1.95 -5.05
C ALA A 25 -30.14 2.69 -6.38
N ALA A 26 -30.38 4.01 -6.38
CA ALA A 26 -30.17 4.86 -7.55
C ALA A 26 -28.68 4.91 -7.94
N ARG A 27 -28.39 4.78 -9.24
CA ARG A 27 -27.05 4.77 -9.84
C ARG A 27 -26.27 6.05 -9.47
N PRO A 28 -25.00 5.97 -9.02
CA PRO A 28 -24.20 7.16 -8.78
C PRO A 28 -23.86 7.88 -10.10
N PRO A 29 -23.77 9.22 -10.11
CA PRO A 29 -23.45 9.98 -11.31
C PRO A 29 -22.01 9.70 -11.80
N PRO A 30 -21.76 9.83 -13.11
CA PRO A 30 -20.47 9.48 -13.70
C PRO A 30 -19.35 10.41 -13.21
N ALA A 31 -18.16 9.83 -13.00
CA ALA A 31 -16.95 10.53 -12.59
C ALA A 31 -16.50 11.53 -13.67
N GLY A 32 -16.73 12.81 -13.42
CA GLY A 32 -16.25 13.92 -14.25
C GLY A 32 -16.50 15.26 -13.56
N SER A 33 -15.42 16.03 -13.36
CA SER A 33 -15.31 17.40 -12.81
C SER A 33 -14.92 17.49 -11.32
N PRO A 34 -13.85 18.23 -10.96
CA PRO A 34 -13.53 18.56 -9.57
C PRO A 34 -14.52 19.62 -9.08
N SER A 35 -15.73 19.18 -8.72
CA SER A 35 -16.65 20.02 -7.96
C SER A 35 -16.02 20.30 -6.60
N LYS A 36 -16.00 21.57 -6.19
CA LYS A 36 -15.69 21.98 -4.81
C LYS A 36 -16.75 21.37 -3.89
N GLN A 37 -16.59 20.10 -3.53
CA GLN A 37 -17.50 19.44 -2.60
C GLN A 37 -17.33 20.10 -1.22
N PRO A 38 -18.44 20.44 -0.53
CA PRO A 38 -18.37 20.95 0.83
C PRO A 38 -17.66 19.92 1.72
N ARG A 39 -16.88 20.42 2.70
CA ARG A 39 -16.12 19.60 3.65
C ARG A 39 -17.03 18.50 4.21
N ALA A 40 -16.60 17.24 4.09
CA ALA A 40 -17.33 16.12 4.67
C ALA A 40 -17.64 16.41 6.15
N GLN A 41 -18.89 16.20 6.56
CA GLN A 41 -19.50 16.67 7.82
C GLN A 41 -18.72 16.29 9.10
N PHE A 42 -17.77 15.36 9.01
CA PHE A 42 -17.02 14.80 10.13
C PHE A 42 -15.49 14.80 9.91
N SER A 43 -14.93 15.73 9.13
CA SER A 43 -13.48 15.80 8.89
C SER A 43 -12.72 16.85 9.70
N THR A 44 -13.38 17.60 10.59
CA THR A 44 -12.76 18.61 11.48
C THR A 44 -12.05 18.00 12.68
N ALA A 45 -10.96 18.62 13.13
CA ALA A 45 -10.28 18.23 14.37
C ALA A 45 -11.23 18.19 15.58
N SER A 46 -12.19 19.12 15.67
CA SER A 46 -13.20 19.17 16.74
C SER A 46 -14.05 17.90 16.84
N PHE A 47 -14.30 17.19 15.73
CA PHE A 47 -15.01 15.92 15.74
C PHE A 47 -14.21 14.79 16.45
N PHE A 48 -12.91 14.98 16.63
CA PHE A 48 -12.04 14.01 17.29
C PHE A 48 -11.81 14.31 18.77
N ASP A 49 -12.31 15.44 19.29
CA ASP A 49 -12.21 15.81 20.70
C ASP A 49 -12.87 14.75 21.59
N PRO A 50 -12.12 14.14 22.54
CA PRO A 50 -12.67 13.14 23.45
C PRO A 50 -13.77 13.69 24.37
N ASN A 51 -13.76 15.00 24.65
CA ASN A 51 -14.76 15.63 25.52
C ASN A 51 -16.12 15.82 24.84
N MET A 52 -16.18 15.72 23.51
CA MET A 52 -17.43 15.77 22.77
C MET A 52 -18.11 14.38 22.75
N ALA A 53 -18.89 14.10 23.79
CA ALA A 53 -19.58 12.80 23.96
C ALA A 53 -20.38 12.38 22.72
N PHE A 54 -21.08 13.30 22.05
CA PHE A 54 -21.80 13.03 20.81
C PHE A 54 -20.88 12.60 19.67
N ALA A 55 -19.73 13.27 19.50
CA ALA A 55 -18.77 12.96 18.46
C ALA A 55 -18.10 11.59 18.70
N THR A 56 -17.75 11.29 19.96
CA THR A 56 -17.26 9.97 20.37
C THR A 56 -18.30 8.87 20.10
N ALA A 57 -19.55 9.05 20.55
CA ALA A 57 -20.63 8.09 20.29
C ALA A 57 -20.87 7.88 18.79
N LYS A 58 -20.76 8.94 17.97
CA LYS A 58 -20.95 8.84 16.53
C LYS A 58 -19.80 8.11 15.84
N ARG A 59 -18.55 8.42 16.19
CA ARG A 59 -17.36 7.65 15.74
C ARG A 59 -17.52 6.19 16.12
N ASP A 60 -18.03 5.96 17.32
CA ASP A 60 -18.20 4.63 17.85
C ASP A 60 -19.21 3.81 17.05
N GLN A 61 -20.37 4.40 16.79
CA GLN A 61 -21.44 3.81 15.97
C GLN A 61 -20.94 3.50 14.54
N LEU A 62 -20.28 4.45 13.89
CA LEU A 62 -19.77 4.28 12.51
C LEU A 62 -18.74 3.15 12.43
N SER A 63 -17.86 3.08 13.43
CA SER A 63 -16.83 2.05 13.51
C SER A 63 -17.42 0.67 13.73
N LEU A 64 -18.37 0.52 14.64
CA LEU A 64 -19.01 -0.78 14.90
C LEU A 64 -19.85 -1.25 13.71
N ALA A 65 -20.58 -0.35 13.05
CA ALA A 65 -21.34 -0.68 11.84
C ALA A 65 -20.42 -1.14 10.69
N ALA A 66 -19.29 -0.47 10.49
CA ALA A 66 -18.30 -0.90 9.50
C ALA A 66 -17.67 -2.25 9.83
N PHE A 67 -17.49 -2.54 11.12
CA PHE A 67 -16.97 -3.83 11.57
C PHE A 67 -17.98 -4.96 11.36
N ASP A 68 -19.28 -4.71 11.59
CA ASP A 68 -20.32 -5.70 11.34
C ASP A 68 -20.41 -6.07 9.85
N GLU A 69 -20.26 -5.09 8.95
CA GLU A 69 -20.16 -5.35 7.50
C GLU A 69 -18.92 -6.16 7.13
N LEU A 70 -17.78 -5.88 7.78
CA LEU A 70 -16.57 -6.65 7.60
C LEU A 70 -16.80 -8.12 7.99
N LEU A 71 -17.42 -8.36 9.14
CA LEU A 71 -17.73 -9.72 9.59
C LEU A 71 -18.73 -10.40 8.65
N ALA A 72 -19.76 -9.70 8.19
CA ALA A 72 -20.72 -10.23 7.20
C ALA A 72 -20.04 -10.63 5.89
N TRP A 73 -19.10 -9.81 5.41
CA TRP A 73 -18.30 -10.11 4.20
C TRP A 73 -17.38 -11.33 4.39
N LEU A 74 -16.78 -11.49 5.59
CA LEU A 74 -15.97 -12.67 5.89
C LEU A 74 -16.80 -13.96 5.88
N HIS A 75 -18.06 -13.92 6.29
CA HIS A 75 -18.94 -15.10 6.22
C HIS A 75 -19.42 -15.41 4.80
N SER A 76 -19.74 -14.38 4.02
CA SER A 76 -20.36 -14.55 2.71
C SER A 76 -19.37 -14.94 1.61
N THR A 77 -18.07 -14.77 1.85
CA THR A 77 -17.04 -15.03 0.86
C THR A 77 -16.14 -16.18 1.30
N SER A 78 -15.49 -16.85 0.35
CA SER A 78 -14.32 -17.70 0.64
C SER A 78 -13.07 -16.89 1.02
N GLY A 79 -13.24 -15.60 1.35
CA GLY A 79 -12.18 -14.67 1.71
C GLY A 79 -11.61 -15.02 3.08
N GLN A 80 -10.28 -15.14 3.17
CA GLN A 80 -9.63 -15.63 4.39
C GLN A 80 -9.10 -14.52 5.32
N ILE A 81 -9.06 -13.26 4.87
CA ILE A 81 -8.51 -12.12 5.61
C ILE A 81 -9.28 -10.83 5.24
N ALA A 82 -9.68 -10.05 6.25
CA ALA A 82 -10.17 -8.69 6.10
C ALA A 82 -9.28 -7.71 6.89
N ILE A 83 -9.11 -6.49 6.37
CA ILE A 83 -8.31 -5.43 7.00
C ILE A 83 -9.28 -4.35 7.49
N PHE A 84 -9.28 -4.11 8.80
CA PHE A 84 -10.07 -3.04 9.41
C PHE A 84 -9.19 -1.82 9.66
N ASP A 85 -9.27 -0.82 8.78
CA ASP A 85 -8.45 0.40 8.82
C ASP A 85 -9.14 1.49 9.65
N ALA A 86 -8.70 1.60 10.90
CA ALA A 86 -9.21 2.49 11.92
C ALA A 86 -8.13 2.78 12.97
N CYS A 87 -8.22 3.93 13.66
CA CYS A 87 -7.21 4.30 14.66
C CYS A 87 -7.22 3.36 15.88
N ASN A 88 -8.39 2.85 16.31
CA ASN A 88 -8.54 1.87 17.40
C ASN A 88 -7.66 2.13 18.64
N VAL A 89 -7.56 3.40 19.03
CA VAL A 89 -6.56 3.88 20.01
C VAL A 89 -6.87 3.51 21.46
N THR A 90 -8.10 3.11 21.79
CA THR A 90 -8.48 2.73 23.15
C THR A 90 -8.61 1.22 23.30
N ALA A 91 -8.24 0.70 24.48
CA ALA A 91 -8.37 -0.71 24.82
C ALA A 91 -9.85 -1.14 24.84
N GLN A 92 -10.75 -0.27 25.33
CA GLN A 92 -12.19 -0.51 25.33
C GLN A 92 -12.73 -0.78 23.91
N ARG A 93 -12.29 0.00 22.92
CA ARG A 93 -12.69 -0.17 21.53
C ARG A 93 -12.20 -1.52 20.99
N ARG A 94 -10.94 -1.86 21.22
CA ARG A 94 -10.35 -3.13 20.77
C ARG A 94 -11.03 -4.34 21.42
N ALA A 95 -11.40 -4.25 22.70
CA ALA A 95 -12.17 -5.28 23.39
C ALA A 95 -13.57 -5.49 22.76
N GLN A 96 -14.28 -4.42 22.40
CA GLN A 96 -15.57 -4.51 21.71
C GLN A 96 -15.47 -5.21 20.35
N LEU A 97 -14.45 -4.88 19.56
CA LEU A 97 -14.21 -5.51 18.26
C LEU A 97 -13.87 -7.00 18.43
N SER A 98 -12.98 -7.32 19.38
CA SER A 98 -12.59 -8.71 19.68
C SER A 98 -13.78 -9.55 20.13
N ALA A 99 -14.62 -9.02 21.02
CA ALA A 99 -15.83 -9.72 21.46
C ALA A 99 -16.80 -10.01 20.30
N ARG A 100 -16.94 -9.08 19.35
CA ARG A 100 -17.79 -9.27 18.16
C ARG A 100 -17.22 -10.31 17.22
N ALA A 101 -15.93 -10.27 16.92
CA ALA A 101 -15.27 -11.25 16.05
C ALA A 101 -15.30 -12.66 16.65
N ASN A 102 -15.04 -12.78 17.96
CA ASN A 102 -15.05 -14.07 18.66
C ASN A 102 -16.42 -14.74 18.64
N ARG A 103 -17.52 -13.96 18.76
CA ARG A 103 -18.90 -14.50 18.68
C ARG A 103 -19.21 -15.18 17.36
N VAL A 104 -18.50 -14.81 16.31
CA VAL A 104 -18.69 -15.36 14.96
C VAL A 104 -17.52 -16.22 14.50
N GLY A 105 -16.62 -16.59 15.42
CA GLY A 105 -15.53 -17.52 15.14
C GLY A 105 -14.33 -16.94 14.38
N PHE A 106 -14.17 -15.62 14.33
CA PHE A 106 -12.99 -14.99 13.73
C PHE A 106 -12.00 -14.48 14.79
N GLY A 107 -10.72 -14.74 14.55
CA GLY A 107 -9.63 -14.14 15.32
C GLY A 107 -9.22 -12.77 14.77
N ILE A 108 -8.76 -11.88 15.65
CA ILE A 108 -8.19 -10.58 15.30
C ILE A 108 -6.68 -10.62 15.51
N VAL A 109 -5.93 -9.99 14.60
CA VAL A 109 -4.53 -9.63 14.82
C VAL A 109 -4.41 -8.12 14.75
N PHE A 110 -3.97 -7.49 15.83
CA PHE A 110 -3.72 -6.05 15.85
C PHE A 110 -2.37 -5.74 15.20
N ILE A 111 -2.34 -4.73 14.32
CA ILE A 111 -1.10 -4.18 13.78
C ILE A 111 -1.02 -2.73 14.24
N GLU A 112 -0.10 -2.46 15.14
CA GLU A 112 0.09 -1.14 15.75
C GLU A 112 1.36 -0.50 15.17
N SER A 113 1.25 0.69 14.59
CA SER A 113 2.39 1.47 14.11
C SER A 113 2.71 2.58 15.09
N ILE A 114 3.83 2.46 15.80
CA ILE A 114 4.30 3.43 16.79
C ILE A 114 5.45 4.21 16.18
N VAL A 115 5.27 5.51 15.93
CA VAL A 115 6.30 6.38 15.36
C VAL A 115 6.58 7.48 16.35
N THR A 116 7.83 7.57 16.79
CA THR A 116 8.34 8.58 17.72
C THR A 116 9.35 9.51 17.05
N ASP A 117 9.93 9.09 15.92
CA ASP A 117 10.80 9.93 15.11
C ASP A 117 10.04 11.15 14.53
N ALA A 118 10.45 12.34 14.95
CA ALA A 118 9.80 13.59 14.58
C ALA A 118 9.87 13.87 13.07
N GLU A 119 10.93 13.41 12.39
CA GLU A 119 11.04 13.57 10.94
C GLU A 119 10.05 12.69 10.18
N ALA A 120 9.96 11.42 10.55
CA ALA A 120 8.99 10.48 10.01
C ALA A 120 7.54 10.94 10.25
N ILE A 121 7.23 11.47 11.44
CA ILE A 121 5.91 12.04 11.75
C ILE A 121 5.60 13.20 10.81
N ARG A 122 6.50 14.17 10.71
CA ARG A 122 6.31 15.35 9.85
C ARG A 122 6.13 14.97 8.38
N ALA A 123 6.97 14.08 7.86
CA ALA A 123 6.87 13.59 6.48
C ALA A 123 5.53 12.88 6.24
N SER A 124 5.07 12.08 7.20
CA SER A 124 3.77 11.40 7.14
C SER A 124 2.61 12.39 7.17
N MET A 125 2.69 13.44 7.98
CA MET A 125 1.70 14.51 8.04
C MET A 125 1.62 15.28 6.71
N GLN A 126 2.76 15.66 6.14
CA GLN A 126 2.83 16.32 4.82
C GLN A 126 2.20 15.47 3.72
N MET A 127 2.54 14.17 3.68
CA MET A 127 1.95 13.23 2.73
C MET A 127 0.43 13.14 2.92
N LYS A 128 -0.06 13.13 4.16
CA LYS A 128 -1.49 13.07 4.45
C LYS A 128 -2.21 14.36 4.03
N VAL A 129 -1.66 15.54 4.33
CA VAL A 129 -2.24 16.82 3.90
C VAL A 129 -2.30 16.91 2.38
N LYS A 130 -1.25 16.48 1.68
CA LYS A 130 -1.16 16.55 0.21
C LYS A 130 -2.10 15.59 -0.52
N HIS A 131 -2.35 14.41 0.05
CA HIS A 131 -3.04 13.32 -0.67
C HIS A 131 -4.39 12.91 -0.09
N SER A 132 -4.73 13.34 1.13
CA SER A 132 -5.99 12.94 1.76
C SER A 132 -7.16 13.80 1.28
N ALA A 133 -8.27 13.13 0.93
CA ALA A 133 -9.56 13.76 0.68
C ALA A 133 -10.07 14.62 1.86
N ASP A 134 -9.59 14.37 3.09
CA ASP A 134 -9.94 15.17 4.27
C ASP A 134 -9.50 16.65 4.14
N TYR A 135 -8.46 16.94 3.33
CA TYR A 135 -7.77 18.25 3.29
C TYR A 135 -7.74 18.93 1.91
N VAL A 136 -8.34 18.33 0.87
CA VAL A 136 -8.29 18.83 -0.52
C VAL A 136 -8.75 20.29 -0.68
N SER A 137 -9.70 20.73 0.15
CA SER A 137 -10.28 22.07 0.08
C SER A 137 -9.64 23.07 1.04
N MET A 138 -8.52 22.72 1.69
CA MET A 138 -7.88 23.56 2.72
C MET A 138 -6.51 24.07 2.25
N PRO A 139 -6.12 25.31 2.64
CA PRO A 139 -4.73 25.74 2.53
C PRO A 139 -3.82 24.80 3.33
N GLU A 140 -2.62 24.52 2.81
CA GLU A 140 -1.68 23.55 3.40
C GLU A 140 -1.36 23.85 4.86
N ALA A 141 -1.12 25.12 5.21
CA ALA A 141 -0.84 25.54 6.59
C ALA A 141 -2.02 25.23 7.54
N ALA A 142 -3.24 25.55 7.14
CA ALA A 142 -4.44 25.29 7.95
C ALA A 142 -4.75 23.77 8.04
N ALA A 143 -4.47 23.01 6.98
CA ALA A 143 -4.62 21.56 6.99
C ALA A 143 -3.60 20.88 7.92
N MET A 144 -2.37 21.40 7.98
CA MET A 144 -1.34 20.92 8.89
C MET A 144 -1.73 21.17 10.35
N GLU A 145 -2.26 22.36 10.66
CA GLU A 145 -2.72 22.72 12.00
C GLU A 145 -3.92 21.88 12.45
N ASP A 146 -4.93 21.67 11.58
CA ASP A 146 -6.07 20.79 11.87
C ASP A 146 -5.61 19.34 12.09
N LEU A 147 -4.66 18.85 11.29
CA LEU A 147 -4.11 17.50 11.47
C LEU A 147 -3.31 17.38 12.77
N HIS A 148 -2.54 18.40 13.15
CA HIS A 148 -1.80 18.42 14.41
C HIS A 148 -2.76 18.37 15.61
N ALA A 149 -3.76 19.24 15.63
CA ALA A 149 -4.79 19.24 16.67
C ALA A 149 -5.50 17.87 16.74
N ARG A 150 -5.80 17.26 15.59
CA ARG A 150 -6.39 15.91 15.54
C ARG A 150 -5.49 14.84 16.17
N ILE A 151 -4.17 14.92 15.98
CA ILE A 151 -3.20 14.00 16.60
C ILE A 151 -3.22 14.18 18.13
N GLU A 152 -3.15 15.41 18.62
CA GLU A 152 -3.20 15.71 20.06
C GLU A 152 -4.45 15.13 20.74
N HIS A 153 -5.61 15.18 20.09
CA HIS A 153 -6.83 14.57 20.62
C HIS A 153 -6.73 13.05 20.75
N TYR A 154 -6.05 12.38 19.81
CA TYR A 154 -5.81 10.94 19.88
C TYR A 154 -4.78 10.58 20.95
N GLU A 155 -3.71 11.36 21.08
CA GLU A 155 -2.67 11.14 22.09
C GLU A 155 -3.23 11.16 23.52
N LYS A 156 -4.20 12.04 23.80
CA LYS A 156 -4.87 12.15 25.11
C LYS A 156 -5.58 10.87 25.57
N VAL A 157 -6.00 10.02 24.63
CA VAL A 157 -6.78 8.80 24.90
C VAL A 157 -6.08 7.53 24.42
N TYR A 158 -4.84 7.64 23.95
CA TYR A 158 -4.13 6.51 23.36
C TYR A 158 -3.68 5.51 24.44
N GLU A 159 -4.05 4.25 24.22
CA GLU A 159 -3.66 3.10 25.02
C GLU A 159 -3.00 2.08 24.08
N THR A 160 -1.72 1.77 24.30
CA THR A 160 -1.01 0.80 23.46
C THR A 160 -1.61 -0.61 23.58
N VAL A 161 -1.40 -1.46 22.57
CA VAL A 161 -1.93 -2.84 22.58
C VAL A 161 -1.15 -3.70 23.58
N GLU A 162 -1.84 -4.41 24.47
CA GLU A 162 -1.20 -5.28 25.46
C GLU A 162 -1.39 -6.77 25.16
N GLU A 163 -0.56 -7.63 25.76
CA GLU A 163 -0.62 -9.10 25.58
C GLU A 163 -1.97 -9.71 25.99
N ALA A 164 -2.64 -9.11 26.98
CA ALA A 164 -3.97 -9.51 27.40
C ALA A 164 -5.04 -9.35 26.30
N GLU A 165 -4.78 -8.55 25.27
CA GLU A 165 -5.69 -8.32 24.14
C GLU A 165 -5.52 -9.36 23.01
N GLY A 166 -4.53 -10.25 23.12
CA GLY A 166 -4.32 -11.37 22.21
C GLY A 166 -3.19 -11.15 21.20
N ALA A 167 -3.43 -11.48 19.93
CA ALA A 167 -2.40 -11.46 18.89
C ALA A 167 -2.14 -10.05 18.36
N TYR A 168 -0.87 -9.62 18.39
CA TYR A 168 -0.49 -8.30 17.87
C TYR A 168 0.91 -8.25 17.26
N ILE A 169 1.12 -7.26 16.39
CA ILE A 169 2.41 -6.86 15.84
C ILE A 169 2.56 -5.35 16.04
N LYS A 170 3.57 -4.92 16.81
CA LYS A 170 3.97 -3.52 16.93
C LYS A 170 5.14 -3.23 16.00
N VAL A 171 4.99 -2.23 15.14
CA VAL A 171 6.04 -1.73 14.24
C VAL A 171 6.47 -0.36 14.74
N PHE A 172 7.72 -0.25 15.15
CA PHE A 172 8.30 0.98 15.70
C PHE A 172 9.08 1.73 14.63
N ASP A 173 8.88 3.04 14.56
CA ASP A 173 9.57 3.99 13.68
C ASP A 173 9.69 3.46 12.25
N LEU A 174 8.54 3.07 11.69
CA LEU A 174 8.36 2.57 10.32
C LEU A 174 9.08 1.26 9.96
N LYS A 175 9.95 0.72 10.84
CA LYS A 175 10.62 -0.61 10.81
C LYS A 175 11.83 -0.74 11.75
N ALA A 176 12.22 0.30 12.48
CA ALA A 176 13.42 0.25 13.34
C ALA A 176 13.40 -0.93 14.31
N LYS A 177 12.20 -1.29 14.78
CA LYS A 177 11.97 -2.47 15.62
C LYS A 177 10.59 -3.04 15.32
N VAL A 178 10.47 -4.37 15.37
CA VAL A 178 9.18 -5.07 15.31
C VAL A 178 9.06 -5.96 16.53
N HIS A 179 7.93 -5.88 17.22
CA HIS A 179 7.58 -6.77 18.34
C HIS A 179 6.31 -7.53 17.97
N ALA A 180 6.37 -8.86 17.94
CA ALA A 180 5.23 -9.72 17.62
C ALA A 180 4.89 -10.59 18.83
N CYS A 181 3.60 -10.64 19.19
CA CYS A 181 3.09 -11.45 20.29
C CYS A 181 1.92 -12.32 19.80
N ASN A 182 1.91 -13.59 20.20
CA ASN A 182 0.87 -14.57 19.83
C ASN A 182 0.62 -14.69 18.31
N ILE A 183 1.68 -14.57 17.49
CA ILE A 183 1.60 -14.65 16.02
C ILE A 183 1.97 -16.05 15.53
N TYR A 184 0.98 -16.76 14.98
CA TYR A 184 1.13 -18.14 14.50
C TYR A 184 0.62 -18.33 13.08
N GLY A 185 0.82 -19.54 12.54
CA GLY A 185 0.22 -20.00 11.29
C GLY A 185 0.52 -19.10 10.10
N ARG A 186 -0.53 -18.75 9.34
CA ARG A 186 -0.41 -17.96 8.10
C ARG A 186 0.14 -16.56 8.34
N ILE A 187 -0.24 -15.91 9.44
CA ILE A 187 0.18 -14.54 9.75
C ILE A 187 1.70 -14.46 9.90
N ASN A 188 2.31 -15.45 10.56
CA ASN A 188 3.76 -15.57 10.67
C ASN A 188 4.46 -15.80 9.32
N ARG A 189 3.82 -16.52 8.37
CA ARG A 189 4.43 -16.85 7.07
C ARG A 189 4.26 -15.78 6.00
N SER A 190 3.19 -14.99 6.05
CA SER A 190 2.88 -14.02 4.99
C SER A 190 2.89 -12.57 5.47
N VAL A 191 2.27 -12.27 6.61
CA VAL A 191 2.07 -10.88 7.05
C VAL A 191 3.31 -10.35 7.76
N LEU A 192 3.84 -11.08 8.74
CA LEU A 192 5.01 -10.63 9.49
C LEU A 192 6.25 -10.41 8.60
N PRO A 193 6.64 -11.32 7.68
CA PRO A 193 7.78 -11.09 6.79
C PRO A 193 7.54 -9.95 5.82
N TYR A 194 6.29 -9.74 5.39
CA TYR A 194 5.91 -8.60 4.56
C TYR A 194 6.12 -7.30 5.32
N LEU A 195 5.61 -7.17 6.56
CA LEU A 195 5.81 -5.98 7.39
C LEU A 195 7.30 -5.66 7.63
N LEU A 196 8.13 -6.69 7.82
CA LEU A 196 9.59 -6.54 7.93
C LEU A 196 10.27 -6.05 6.65
N SER A 197 9.60 -6.19 5.50
CA SER A 197 10.15 -5.89 4.17
C SER A 197 9.65 -4.56 3.58
N ILE A 198 8.61 -3.94 4.14
CA ILE A 198 8.04 -2.69 3.62
C ILE A 198 9.00 -1.51 3.83
N HIS A 199 8.98 -0.59 2.87
CA HIS A 199 9.76 0.64 2.91
C HIS A 199 8.83 1.84 2.68
N VAL A 200 8.87 2.81 3.61
CA VAL A 200 8.07 4.04 3.50
C VAL A 200 8.78 5.10 2.64
N MET A 201 10.11 5.02 2.55
CA MET A 201 10.88 5.96 1.73
C MET A 201 10.60 5.71 0.24
N PRO A 202 10.35 6.78 -0.55
CA PRO A 202 10.09 6.66 -1.97
C PRO A 202 11.31 6.07 -2.68
N LYS A 203 11.17 4.85 -3.20
CA LYS A 203 12.16 4.19 -4.04
C LYS A 203 11.63 4.13 -5.47
N ARG A 204 12.44 4.57 -6.43
CA ARG A 204 12.10 4.43 -7.85
C ARG A 204 12.47 3.03 -8.29
N VAL A 205 11.47 2.25 -8.68
CA VAL A 205 11.64 0.92 -9.27
C VAL A 205 11.32 1.02 -10.75
N PHE A 206 12.29 0.67 -11.59
CA PHE A 206 12.13 0.64 -13.04
C PHE A 206 11.95 -0.81 -13.48
N LEU A 207 10.89 -1.07 -14.23
CA LEU A 207 10.62 -2.38 -14.81
C LEU A 207 10.83 -2.30 -16.32
N LEU A 208 11.75 -3.10 -16.83
CA LEU A 208 12.00 -3.23 -18.26
C LEU A 208 11.72 -4.67 -18.68
N MET A 209 10.75 -4.82 -19.58
CA MET A 209 10.46 -6.11 -20.21
C MET A 209 11.04 -6.13 -21.61
N LEU A 210 11.94 -7.08 -21.87
CA LEU A 210 12.40 -7.35 -23.23
C LEU A 210 11.31 -8.16 -23.93
N LYS A 211 10.68 -7.60 -24.95
CA LYS A 211 9.74 -8.35 -25.80
C LYS A 211 10.45 -9.56 -26.38
N ALA A 212 9.79 -10.72 -26.46
CA ALA A 212 10.34 -11.88 -27.15
C ALA A 212 10.84 -11.43 -28.54
N GLY A 213 12.08 -11.74 -28.86
CA GLY A 213 12.68 -11.30 -30.12
C GLY A 213 11.83 -11.84 -31.27
N ALA A 214 11.78 -11.11 -32.39
CA ALA A 214 11.15 -11.58 -33.63
C ALA A 214 11.65 -12.97 -34.06
N SER A 215 12.77 -13.44 -33.50
CA SER A 215 13.29 -14.80 -33.66
C SER A 215 12.49 -15.91 -32.95
N SER A 216 11.43 -15.60 -32.21
CA SER A 216 10.51 -16.59 -31.62
C SER A 216 9.20 -16.77 -32.38
N SER A 217 8.99 -16.03 -33.49
CA SER A 217 7.98 -16.42 -34.47
C SER A 217 8.54 -17.59 -35.28
N PHE A 218 8.22 -18.80 -34.86
CA PHE A 218 8.58 -20.06 -35.55
C PHE A 218 7.83 -20.24 -36.90
N TYR A 219 7.38 -19.16 -37.55
CA TYR A 219 6.55 -19.22 -38.76
C TYR A 219 6.88 -18.19 -39.85
N LEU A 220 8.04 -17.52 -39.84
CA LEU A 220 8.49 -16.78 -41.03
C LEU A 220 9.78 -17.37 -41.61
N SER A 221 9.53 -18.39 -42.44
CA SER A 221 10.17 -18.71 -43.72
C SER A 221 11.68 -18.60 -43.81
N SER A 222 12.27 -19.79 -43.96
CA SER A 222 13.51 -20.11 -44.67
C SER A 222 13.83 -19.19 -45.84
N LEU A 223 15.14 -19.02 -46.04
CA LEU A 223 15.85 -18.41 -47.17
C LEU A 223 15.90 -16.88 -47.15
N GLU A 224 16.87 -16.33 -46.40
CA GLU A 224 17.75 -15.32 -46.97
C GLU A 224 19.05 -15.18 -46.16
N SER A 225 20.14 -15.59 -46.83
CA SER A 225 21.51 -15.09 -46.69
C SER A 225 22.28 -15.31 -45.38
N LEU A 226 23.26 -16.20 -45.51
CA LEU A 226 24.55 -16.14 -44.81
C LEU A 226 25.17 -14.73 -44.90
N SER A 227 26.01 -14.43 -43.90
CA SER A 227 26.89 -13.26 -43.76
C SER A 227 26.25 -11.90 -43.44
N THR A 228 25.91 -11.71 -42.17
CA THR A 228 26.20 -10.47 -41.43
C THR A 228 26.31 -10.84 -39.95
N SER A 229 27.33 -10.32 -39.24
CA SER A 229 27.44 -10.41 -37.77
C SER A 229 26.05 -10.17 -37.17
N ALA A 230 25.49 -11.17 -36.48
CA ALA A 230 24.12 -11.13 -35.97
C ALA A 230 23.82 -9.75 -35.37
N ALA A 231 23.05 -8.95 -36.11
CA ALA A 231 22.83 -7.55 -35.74
C ALA A 231 22.27 -7.54 -34.32
N ASP A 232 22.90 -6.78 -33.43
CA ASP A 232 22.45 -6.65 -32.05
C ASP A 232 21.07 -6.00 -32.08
N THR A 233 20.02 -6.83 -32.10
CA THR A 233 18.62 -6.40 -32.20
C THR A 233 18.21 -5.46 -31.06
N ASP A 234 18.98 -5.45 -29.97
CA ASP A 234 18.79 -4.56 -28.83
C ASP A 234 19.70 -3.33 -28.84
N ALA A 235 20.53 -3.11 -29.87
CA ALA A 235 21.43 -1.96 -29.94
C ALA A 235 20.69 -0.61 -29.78
N PRO A 236 19.53 -0.38 -30.44
CA PRO A 236 18.75 0.84 -30.22
C PRO A 236 18.26 0.98 -28.78
N LEU A 237 17.83 -0.13 -28.16
CA LEU A 237 17.38 -0.14 -26.76
C LEU A 237 18.54 0.14 -25.80
N LYS A 238 19.71 -0.48 -26.02
CA LYS A 238 20.93 -0.25 -25.24
C LYS A 238 21.37 1.21 -25.33
N ALA A 239 21.32 1.81 -26.53
CA ALA A 239 21.63 3.23 -26.73
C ALA A 239 20.63 4.14 -26.00
N ALA A 240 19.33 3.87 -26.10
CA ALA A 240 18.30 4.64 -25.39
C ALA A 240 18.44 4.53 -23.86
N LEU A 241 18.75 3.34 -23.35
CA LEU A 241 19.03 3.12 -21.93
C LEU A 241 20.29 3.84 -21.46
N ALA A 242 21.33 3.88 -22.29
CA ALA A 242 22.55 4.63 -21.99
C ALA A 242 22.30 6.14 -21.94
N GLN A 243 21.52 6.68 -22.89
CA GLN A 243 21.11 8.08 -22.90
C GLN A 243 20.21 8.41 -21.70
N TRP A 244 19.30 7.52 -21.35
CA TRP A 244 18.47 7.69 -20.15
C TRP A 244 19.35 7.69 -18.88
N ALA A 245 20.31 6.77 -18.78
CA ALA A 245 21.20 6.67 -17.63
C ALA A 245 22.09 7.91 -17.48
N SER A 246 22.54 8.54 -18.57
CA SER A 246 23.32 9.78 -18.49
C SER A 246 22.50 10.97 -17.97
N GLY A 247 21.20 11.01 -18.25
CA GLY A 247 20.27 12.01 -17.71
C GLY A 247 19.75 11.70 -16.30
N TYR A 248 20.02 10.53 -15.75
CA TYR A 248 19.52 10.13 -14.43
C TYR A 248 20.57 10.35 -13.34
N GLU A 249 20.34 11.36 -12.49
CA GLU A 249 21.27 11.80 -11.43
C GLU A 249 21.79 10.66 -10.53
N SER A 250 20.96 9.65 -10.28
CA SER A 250 21.28 8.52 -9.40
C SER A 250 21.70 7.24 -10.15
N ALA A 251 22.06 7.33 -11.43
CA ALA A 251 22.40 6.17 -12.26
C ALA A 251 23.49 5.26 -11.65
N LYS A 252 24.55 5.84 -11.07
CA LYS A 252 25.63 5.09 -10.41
C LYS A 252 25.18 4.26 -9.20
N ARG A 253 24.05 4.62 -8.58
CA ARG A 253 23.49 3.95 -7.40
C ARG A 253 22.41 2.91 -7.76
N LEU A 254 22.19 2.66 -9.05
CA LEU A 254 21.21 1.68 -9.50
C LEU A 254 21.60 0.27 -9.03
N GLN A 255 20.62 -0.44 -8.45
CA GLN A 255 20.69 -1.87 -8.26
C GLN A 255 19.99 -2.55 -9.42
N ILE A 256 20.76 -3.16 -10.32
CA ILE A 256 20.24 -3.78 -11.54
C ILE A 256 20.04 -5.27 -11.27
N LEU A 257 18.80 -5.74 -11.41
CA LEU A 257 18.45 -7.15 -11.34
C LEU A 257 18.13 -7.65 -12.75
N THR A 258 18.61 -8.85 -13.09
CA THR A 258 18.39 -9.44 -14.41
C THR A 258 18.06 -10.93 -14.31
N SER A 259 17.32 -11.46 -15.29
CA SER A 259 17.07 -12.89 -15.41
C SER A 259 18.31 -13.64 -15.91
N SER A 260 18.24 -14.97 -16.02
CA SER A 260 19.34 -15.75 -16.63
C SER A 260 19.30 -15.78 -18.16
N ALA A 261 18.35 -15.11 -18.80
CA ALA A 261 18.26 -15.08 -20.26
C ALA A 261 19.45 -14.29 -20.85
N PRO A 262 20.23 -14.85 -21.80
CA PRO A 262 21.44 -14.20 -22.32
C PRO A 262 21.20 -12.78 -22.85
N ARG A 263 20.04 -12.57 -23.50
CA ARG A 263 19.62 -11.27 -24.02
C ARG A 263 19.39 -10.24 -22.90
N ALA A 264 18.72 -10.65 -21.81
CA ALA A 264 18.49 -9.79 -20.65
C ALA A 264 19.79 -9.46 -19.92
N VAL A 265 20.70 -10.43 -19.81
CA VAL A 265 22.05 -10.22 -19.27
C VAL A 265 22.79 -9.18 -20.10
N ALA A 266 22.85 -9.34 -21.43
CA ALA A 266 23.56 -8.42 -22.32
C ALA A 266 23.03 -6.97 -22.25
N VAL A 267 21.71 -6.77 -22.21
CA VAL A 267 21.10 -5.44 -22.05
C VAL A 267 21.42 -4.86 -20.66
N SER A 268 21.30 -5.66 -19.61
CA SER A 268 21.57 -5.21 -18.24
C SER A 268 23.04 -4.83 -18.01
N GLU A 269 23.99 -5.56 -18.62
CA GLU A 269 25.42 -5.24 -18.56
C GLU A 269 25.76 -3.96 -19.33
N ALA A 270 25.11 -3.74 -20.48
CA ALA A 270 25.26 -2.49 -21.23
C ALA A 270 24.77 -1.29 -20.41
N LEU A 271 23.59 -1.41 -19.76
CA LEU A 271 23.07 -0.39 -18.87
C LEU A 271 23.99 -0.16 -17.67
N ALA A 272 24.49 -1.21 -17.02
CA ALA A 272 25.39 -1.09 -15.87
C ALA A 272 26.68 -0.33 -16.24
N ARG A 273 27.27 -0.64 -17.40
CA ARG A 273 28.44 0.08 -17.94
C ARG A 273 28.12 1.54 -18.22
N ALA A 274 27.02 1.83 -18.91
CA ALA A 274 26.63 3.20 -19.23
C ALA A 274 26.29 4.04 -17.99
N ALA A 275 25.65 3.43 -16.99
CA ALA A 275 25.30 4.08 -15.73
C ALA A 275 26.48 4.24 -14.76
N GLY A 276 27.60 3.53 -14.98
CA GLY A 276 28.67 3.39 -14.00
C GLY A 276 28.19 2.73 -12.70
N ALA A 277 27.21 1.82 -12.79
CA ALA A 277 26.59 1.15 -11.67
C ALA A 277 27.31 -0.17 -11.34
N ALA A 278 26.97 -0.77 -10.20
CA ALA A 278 27.45 -2.10 -9.83
C ALA A 278 27.00 -3.16 -10.87
N PRO A 279 27.76 -4.27 -11.03
CA PRO A 279 27.39 -5.35 -11.94
C PRO A 279 25.96 -5.87 -11.67
N PRO A 280 25.18 -6.21 -12.72
CA PRO A 280 23.84 -6.73 -12.54
C PRO A 280 23.81 -8.01 -11.71
N GLN A 281 22.88 -8.09 -10.76
CA GLN A 281 22.66 -9.30 -9.97
C GLN A 281 21.69 -10.23 -10.70
N ARG A 282 22.16 -11.43 -11.04
CA ARG A 282 21.35 -12.45 -11.69
C ARG A 282 20.40 -13.11 -10.68
N ARG A 283 19.12 -13.20 -11.04
CA ARG A 283 18.08 -13.82 -10.23
C ARG A 283 17.36 -14.87 -11.08
N SER A 284 17.62 -16.15 -10.81
CA SER A 284 17.06 -17.27 -11.57
C SER A 284 15.52 -17.25 -11.62
N HIS A 285 14.88 -16.83 -10.53
CA HIS A 285 13.41 -16.69 -10.43
C HIS A 285 12.81 -15.54 -11.25
N LEU A 286 13.64 -14.63 -11.80
CA LEU A 286 13.17 -13.62 -12.77
C LEU A 286 13.15 -14.16 -14.21
N THR A 287 13.65 -15.37 -14.42
CA THR A 287 13.60 -16.02 -15.73
C THR A 287 12.16 -16.44 -15.99
N PRO A 288 11.54 -15.99 -17.09
CA PRO A 288 10.20 -16.44 -17.45
C PRO A 288 10.19 -17.96 -17.49
N LEU A 289 9.30 -18.59 -16.74
CA LEU A 289 9.02 -20.00 -16.92
C LEU A 289 8.55 -20.16 -18.37
N SER A 290 9.20 -21.05 -19.13
CA SER A 290 8.72 -21.42 -20.46
C SER A 290 7.28 -21.87 -20.30
N ARG A 291 6.34 -21.17 -20.93
CA ARG A 291 4.97 -21.68 -21.05
C ARG A 291 5.08 -22.91 -21.94
N SER A 292 5.12 -24.09 -21.32
CA SER A 292 4.88 -25.38 -21.96
C SER A 292 3.45 -25.42 -22.48
#